data_AF-A0A8S9XIV5-F1
#
_entry.id   AF-A0A8S9XIV5-F1
#
_cell.length_a   1.000
_cell.length_b   1.000
_cell.length_c   1.000
_cell.angle_alpha   90.00
_cell.angle_beta   90.00
_cell.angle_gamma   90.00
#
_symmetry.space_group_name_H-M   'P 1'
#
loop_
_entity.id
_entity.type
_entity.pdbx_description
1 polymer ?
#
loop_
_entity_poly.entity_id
_entity_poly.type
_entity_poly.pdbx_seq_one_letter_code
_entity_poly.pdbx_strand_id
1 'polypeptide(L)'
;MAYYTLPFLFINLGGEMMYILDQRLRAQNIAVEKAKKVINDIVRIMYNPRFMEELFKPQEIYNKAALKSLFHDLAHASIMKLNATSMDKLYDLMTMVFKWQVFSASHPREMILITLNHMDSTRAMVSDQTVHKQLDSAYFMFIKVPNLNRKKRDWDITI
;
A
#
# COMPACT_ATOMS: atom_id res chain seq x y z
N MET A 1 18.72 -2.61 12.12
CA MET A 1 17.85 -1.92 11.14
C MET A 1 16.78 -2.89 10.63
N ALA A 2 15.58 -2.40 10.32
CA ALA A 2 14.44 -3.22 9.91
C ALA A 2 14.31 -3.27 8.38
N TYR A 3 14.89 -4.30 7.75
CA TYR A 3 15.04 -4.40 6.28
C TYR A 3 13.79 -4.91 5.52
N TYR A 4 12.74 -5.33 6.22
CA TYR A 4 11.52 -5.89 5.64
C TYR A 4 10.26 -5.04 5.93
N THR A 5 10.44 -3.86 6.51
CA THR A 5 9.32 -3.00 6.95
C THR A 5 8.80 -2.09 5.84
N LEU A 6 9.60 -1.84 4.79
CA LEU A 6 9.21 -0.92 3.72
C LEU A 6 7.97 -1.39 2.94
N PRO A 7 7.85 -2.66 2.47
CA PRO A 7 6.63 -3.12 1.81
C PRO A 7 5.39 -2.98 2.69
N PHE A 8 5.52 -3.30 3.98
CA PHE A 8 4.45 -3.16 4.96
C PHE A 8 4.02 -1.70 5.08
N LEU A 9 4.96 -0.78 5.29
CA LEU A 9 4.66 0.65 5.40
C LEU A 9 4.01 1.20 4.12
N PHE A 10 4.55 0.84 2.97
CA PHE A 10 4.06 1.31 1.67
C PHE A 10 2.64 0.81 1.38
N ILE A 11 2.36 -0.48 1.55
CA ILE A 11 1.03 -1.06 1.27
C ILE A 11 -0.02 -0.44 2.20
N ASN A 12 0.29 -0.29 3.50
CA ASN A 12 -0.69 0.29 4.43
C ASN A 12 -0.93 1.78 4.17
N LEU A 13 0.11 2.59 3.94
CA LEU A 13 -0.11 4.00 3.58
C LEU A 13 -0.82 4.13 2.23
N GLY A 14 -0.50 3.27 1.27
CA GLY A 14 -1.19 3.18 -0.01
C GLY A 14 -2.67 2.85 0.15
N GLY A 15 -3.02 1.89 1.01
CA GLY A 15 -4.42 1.58 1.30
C GLY A 15 -5.17 2.74 1.96
N GLU A 16 -4.56 3.44 2.92
CA GLU A 16 -5.15 4.66 3.49
C GLU A 16 -5.38 5.75 2.43
N MET A 17 -4.43 5.91 1.52
CA MET A 17 -4.59 6.81 0.37
C MET A 17 -5.81 6.40 -0.46
N MET A 18 -5.97 5.11 -0.77
CA MET A 18 -7.11 4.61 -1.54
C MET A 18 -8.45 4.86 -0.84
N TYR A 19 -8.54 4.62 0.47
CA TYR A 19 -9.75 4.92 1.25
C TYR A 19 -10.12 6.41 1.17
N ILE A 20 -9.16 7.29 1.42
CA ILE A 20 -9.40 8.73 1.44
C ILE A 20 -9.79 9.24 0.05
N LEU A 21 -9.14 8.72 -1.01
CA LEU A 21 -9.45 9.11 -2.38
C LEU A 21 -10.84 8.61 -2.82
N ASP A 22 -11.19 7.36 -2.55
CA ASP A 22 -12.51 6.81 -2.87
C ASP A 22 -13.62 7.61 -2.15
N GLN A 23 -13.46 7.88 -0.86
CA GLN A 23 -14.39 8.70 -0.08
C GLN A 23 -14.54 10.11 -0.67
N ARG A 24 -13.43 10.77 -1.05
CA ARG A 24 -13.46 12.11 -1.64
C ARG A 24 -14.15 12.12 -3.01
N LEU A 25 -13.85 11.14 -3.87
CA LEU A 25 -14.47 11.02 -5.19
C LEU A 25 -15.99 10.84 -5.07
N ARG A 26 -16.44 10.02 -4.11
CA ARG A 26 -17.87 9.84 -3.80
C ARG A 26 -18.51 11.11 -3.25
N ALA A 27 -17.87 11.77 -2.28
CA ALA A 27 -18.38 13.00 -1.66
C ALA A 27 -18.52 14.16 -2.66
N GLN A 28 -17.65 14.20 -3.67
CA GLN A 28 -17.73 15.17 -4.78
C GLN A 28 -18.70 14.73 -5.89
N ASN A 29 -19.38 13.59 -5.74
CA ASN A 29 -20.29 13.02 -6.72
C ASN A 29 -19.67 12.89 -8.12
N ILE A 30 -18.40 12.49 -8.18
CA ILE A 30 -17.70 12.26 -9.45
C ILE A 30 -18.36 11.08 -10.17
N ALA A 31 -18.58 11.22 -11.49
CA ALA A 31 -19.13 10.16 -12.31
C ALA A 31 -18.38 8.83 -12.10
N VAL A 32 -19.14 7.75 -11.89
CA VAL A 32 -18.62 6.43 -11.48
C VAL A 32 -17.50 5.94 -12.40
N GLU A 33 -17.66 6.08 -13.71
CA GLU A 33 -16.65 5.66 -14.69
C GLU A 33 -15.34 6.47 -14.59
N LYS A 34 -15.44 7.78 -14.29
CA LYS A 34 -14.27 8.62 -14.06
C LYS A 34 -13.57 8.27 -12.75
N ALA A 35 -14.34 7.99 -11.70
CA ALA A 35 -13.81 7.55 -10.41
C ALA A 35 -13.08 6.20 -10.55
N LYS A 36 -13.70 5.21 -11.21
CA LYS A 36 -13.07 3.92 -11.53
C LYS A 36 -11.76 4.10 -12.29
N LYS A 37 -11.72 4.98 -13.29
CA LYS A 37 -10.50 5.27 -14.04
C LYS A 37 -9.39 5.81 -13.13
N VAL A 38 -9.69 6.80 -12.29
CA VAL A 38 -8.72 7.35 -11.33
C VAL A 38 -8.17 6.27 -10.40
N ILE A 39 -9.05 5.44 -9.83
CA ILE A 39 -8.66 4.35 -8.93
C ILE A 39 -7.78 3.31 -9.66
N ASN A 40 -8.21 2.83 -10.84
CA ASN A 40 -7.45 1.86 -11.62
C ASN A 40 -6.06 2.39 -12.00
N ASP A 41 -5.96 3.66 -12.42
CA ASP A 41 -4.67 4.28 -12.81
C ASP A 41 -3.69 4.32 -11.63
N ILE A 42 -4.15 4.73 -10.44
CA ILE A 42 -3.32 4.78 -9.23
C ILE A 42 -2.88 3.38 -8.83
N VAL A 43 -3.82 2.43 -8.73
CA VAL A 43 -3.53 1.07 -8.26
C VAL A 43 -2.61 0.33 -9.25
N ARG A 44 -2.78 0.54 -10.56
CA ARG A 44 -1.92 -0.03 -11.60
C ARG A 44 -0.45 0.35 -11.42
N ILE A 45 -0.18 1.59 -11.03
CA ILE A 45 1.19 2.09 -10.82
C ILE A 45 1.70 1.63 -9.45
N MET A 46 0.85 1.73 -8.42
CA MET A 46 1.17 1.31 -7.06
C MET A 46 1.55 -0.18 -7.00
N TYR A 47 0.86 -1.06 -7.73
CA TYR A 47 1.12 -2.50 -7.79
C TYR A 47 1.82 -2.94 -9.07
N ASN A 48 2.58 -2.07 -9.72
CA ASN A 48 3.39 -2.47 -10.86
C ASN A 48 4.33 -3.63 -10.46
N PRO A 49 4.37 -4.75 -11.20
CA PRO A 49 5.15 -5.93 -10.80
C PRO A 49 6.63 -5.65 -10.56
N ARG A 50 7.27 -4.85 -11.42
CA ARG A 50 8.69 -4.50 -11.27
C ARG A 50 8.92 -3.64 -10.03
N PHE A 51 8.03 -2.67 -9.79
CA PHE A 51 8.10 -1.84 -8.60
C PHE A 51 7.93 -2.67 -7.33
N MET A 52 6.96 -3.59 -7.31
CA MET A 52 6.73 -4.50 -6.18
C MET A 52 7.93 -5.44 -5.95
N GLU A 53 8.50 -6.02 -7.01
CA GLU A 53 9.72 -6.83 -6.88
C GLU A 53 10.88 -6.07 -6.23
N GLU A 54 11.13 -4.82 -6.64
CA GLU A 54 12.14 -3.96 -6.01
C GLU A 54 11.78 -3.57 -4.58
N LEU A 55 10.50 -3.24 -4.33
CA LEU A 55 10.01 -2.85 -3.01
C LEU A 55 10.22 -3.95 -1.97
N PHE A 56 9.97 -5.21 -2.35
CA PHE A 56 10.07 -6.39 -1.50
C PHE A 56 11.49 -6.90 -1.27
N LYS A 57 12.50 -6.34 -1.94
CA LYS A 57 13.91 -6.62 -1.60
C LYS A 57 14.27 -6.07 -0.21
N PRO A 58 15.16 -6.74 0.54
CA PRO A 58 15.63 -6.22 1.82
C PRO A 58 16.31 -4.87 1.61
N GLN A 59 15.74 -3.80 2.19
CA GLN A 59 16.25 -2.44 2.04
C GLN A 59 15.85 -1.57 3.23
N GLU A 60 16.56 -0.46 3.41
CA GLU A 60 16.19 0.52 4.43
C GLU A 60 14.88 1.23 4.08
N ILE A 61 14.19 1.70 5.12
CA ILE A 61 12.95 2.44 4.96
C ILE A 61 13.27 3.79 4.34
N TYR A 62 12.43 4.24 3.41
CA TYR A 62 12.52 5.59 2.87
C TYR A 62 12.36 6.63 3.99
N ASN A 63 13.14 7.70 3.91
CA ASN A 63 12.91 8.85 4.77
C ASN A 63 11.54 9.49 4.47
N LYS A 64 11.04 10.30 5.41
CA LYS A 64 9.72 10.94 5.30
C LYS A 64 9.55 11.74 4.02
N ALA A 65 10.58 12.46 3.57
CA ALA A 65 10.51 13.30 2.38
C ALA A 65 10.39 12.46 1.10
N ALA A 66 11.20 11.42 0.97
CA ALA A 66 11.17 10.48 -0.16
C ALA A 66 9.83 9.75 -0.23
N LEU A 67 9.31 9.25 0.90
CA LEU A 67 8.02 8.57 0.94
C LEU A 67 6.86 9.51 0.58
N LYS A 68 6.90 10.77 1.06
CA LYS A 68 5.91 11.79 0.70
C LYS A 68 5.96 12.11 -0.80
N SER A 69 7.15 12.23 -1.38
CA SER A 69 7.31 12.45 -2.82
C SER A 69 6.73 11.29 -3.64
N LEU A 70 7.01 10.05 -3.23
CA LEU A 70 6.47 8.85 -3.88
C LEU A 70 4.93 8.86 -3.92
N PHE A 71 4.27 9.15 -2.78
CA PHE A 71 2.81 9.24 -2.75
C PHE A 71 2.25 10.45 -3.48
N HIS A 72 2.98 11.57 -3.52
CA HIS A 72 2.64 12.71 -4.36
C HIS A 72 2.57 12.30 -5.83
N ASP A 73 3.60 11.57 -6.31
CA ASP A 73 3.67 11.15 -7.70
C ASP A 73 2.59 10.11 -8.03
N LEU A 74 2.31 9.17 -7.12
CA LEU A 74 1.22 8.20 -7.29
C LEU A 74 -0.15 8.89 -7.41
N ALA A 75 -0.46 9.86 -6.54
CA ALA A 75 -1.75 10.55 -6.58
C ALA A 75 -1.93 11.35 -7.89
N HIS A 76 -0.84 11.89 -8.44
CA HIS A 76 -0.84 12.70 -9.66
C HIS A 76 -0.64 11.91 -10.95
N ALA A 77 -0.38 10.61 -10.85
CA ALA A 77 -0.23 9.74 -12.00
C ALA A 77 -1.56 9.45 -12.72
N SER A 78 -2.69 9.67 -12.04
CA SER A 78 -4.01 9.66 -12.65
C SER A 78 -4.38 11.01 -13.28
N ILE A 79 -5.54 11.07 -13.92
CA ILE A 79 -6.13 12.31 -14.41
C ILE A 79 -6.52 13.29 -13.29
N MET A 80 -6.72 12.80 -12.06
CA MET A 80 -7.02 13.64 -10.91
C MET A 80 -5.82 14.53 -10.59
N LYS A 81 -6.09 15.81 -10.29
CA LYS A 81 -5.06 16.78 -9.87
C LYS A 81 -5.43 17.32 -8.50
N LEU A 82 -4.53 17.16 -7.54
CA LEU A 82 -4.64 17.72 -6.20
C LEU A 82 -3.78 18.98 -6.14
N ASN A 83 -4.26 20.04 -5.51
CA ASN A 83 -3.37 21.16 -5.20
C ASN A 83 -2.43 20.79 -4.04
N ALA A 84 -1.36 21.58 -3.85
CA ALA A 84 -0.35 21.34 -2.81
C ALA A 84 -0.98 21.16 -1.42
N THR A 85 -1.89 22.06 -1.02
CA THR A 85 -2.59 21.98 0.27
C THR A 85 -3.40 20.70 0.43
N SER A 86 -4.06 20.23 -0.63
CA SER A 86 -4.88 19.01 -0.59
C SER A 86 -4.03 17.75 -0.55
N MET A 87 -2.86 17.78 -1.19
CA MET A 87 -1.87 16.71 -1.16
C MET A 87 -1.21 16.59 0.21
N ASP A 88 -0.88 17.72 0.84
CA ASP A 88 -0.34 17.74 2.21
C ASP A 88 -1.35 17.16 3.20
N LYS A 89 -2.62 17.62 3.14
CA LYS A 89 -3.70 17.06 3.95
C LYS A 89 -3.93 15.58 3.70
N LEU A 90 -3.80 15.11 2.46
CA LEU A 90 -3.91 13.68 2.13
C LEU A 90 -2.83 12.89 2.87
N TYR A 91 -1.57 13.30 2.78
CA TYR A 91 -0.45 12.61 3.43
C TYR A 91 -0.57 12.65 4.97
N ASP A 92 -0.98 13.77 5.54
CA ASP A 92 -1.18 13.89 6.98
C ASP A 92 -2.30 12.97 7.47
N LEU A 93 -3.42 12.89 6.75
CA LEU A 93 -4.51 11.96 7.06
C LEU A 93 -4.06 10.50 6.96
N MET A 94 -3.37 10.12 5.87
CA MET A 94 -2.85 8.76 5.69
C MET A 94 -1.96 8.34 6.87
N THR A 95 -1.01 9.21 7.23
CA THR A 95 -0.07 8.91 8.32
C THR A 95 -0.74 8.93 9.69
N MET A 96 -1.71 9.82 9.91
CA MET A 96 -2.48 9.89 11.16
C MET A 96 -3.30 8.61 11.36
N VAL A 97 -4.09 8.19 10.37
CA VAL A 97 -4.95 6.99 10.48
C VAL A 97 -4.11 5.73 10.64
N PHE A 98 -3.05 5.58 9.84
CA PHE A 98 -2.21 4.39 9.96
C PHE A 98 -1.45 4.33 11.30
N LYS A 99 -0.94 5.47 11.80
CA LYS A 99 -0.35 5.52 13.16
C LYS A 99 -1.35 5.12 14.22
N TRP A 100 -2.60 5.57 14.10
CA TRP A 100 -3.65 5.20 15.03
C TRP A 100 -3.99 3.71 14.96
N GLN A 101 -4.05 3.10 13.76
CA GLN A 101 -4.25 1.65 13.60
C GLN A 101 -3.10 0.85 14.23
N VAL A 102 -1.85 1.27 14.03
CA VAL A 102 -0.68 0.62 14.64
C VAL A 102 -0.68 0.79 16.16
N PHE A 103 -1.02 1.98 16.67
CA PHE A 103 -1.10 2.23 18.11
C PHE A 103 -2.22 1.42 18.78
N SER A 104 -3.34 1.24 18.08
CA SER A 104 -4.49 0.48 18.56
C SER A 104 -4.30 -1.05 18.46
N ALA A 105 -3.31 -1.51 17.69
CA ALA A 105 -3.06 -2.92 17.49
C ALA A 105 -2.52 -3.56 18.79
N SER A 106 -3.29 -4.47 19.37
CA SER A 106 -2.93 -5.13 20.63
C SER A 106 -2.00 -6.32 20.43
N HIS A 107 -1.98 -6.88 19.22
CA HIS A 107 -1.16 -8.04 18.87
C HIS A 107 -0.49 -7.87 17.50
N PRO A 108 0.74 -8.39 17.29
CA PRO A 108 1.42 -8.32 16.00
C PRO A 108 0.63 -8.90 14.82
N ARG A 109 -0.24 -9.89 15.08
CA ARG A 109 -1.13 -10.46 14.06
C ARG A 109 -2.12 -9.43 13.51
N GLU A 110 -2.56 -8.48 14.33
CA GLU A 110 -3.49 -7.42 13.91
C GLU A 110 -2.85 -6.50 12.87
N MET A 111 -1.53 -6.25 12.96
CA MET A 111 -0.80 -5.50 11.93
C MET A 111 -0.89 -6.18 10.56
N ILE A 112 -0.75 -7.51 10.52
CA ILE A 112 -0.89 -8.29 9.28
C ILE A 112 -2.34 -8.19 8.76
N LEU A 113 -3.33 -8.31 9.64
CA LEU A 113 -4.75 -8.19 9.27
C LEU A 113 -5.08 -6.81 8.72
N ILE A 114 -4.55 -5.73 9.31
CA ILE A 114 -4.69 -4.37 8.78
C ILE A 114 -4.18 -4.32 7.33
N THR A 115 -2.99 -4.84 7.06
CA THR A 115 -2.44 -4.86 5.69
C THR A 115 -3.28 -5.67 4.73
N LEU A 116 -3.74 -6.86 5.14
CA LEU A 116 -4.62 -7.68 4.30
C LEU A 116 -5.95 -6.98 4.02
N ASN A 117 -6.54 -6.31 5.00
CA ASN A 117 -7.77 -5.52 4.83
C ASN A 117 -7.59 -4.39 3.81
N HIS A 118 -6.43 -3.72 3.82
CA HIS A 118 -6.12 -2.68 2.84
C HIS A 118 -5.97 -3.24 1.43
N MET A 119 -5.34 -4.41 1.28
CA MET A 119 -5.20 -5.09 -0.01
C MET A 119 -6.56 -5.56 -0.54
N ASP A 120 -7.38 -6.19 0.31
CA ASP A 120 -8.71 -6.68 -0.05
C ASP A 120 -9.66 -5.54 -0.41
N SER A 121 -9.62 -4.45 0.34
CA SER A 121 -10.43 -3.27 0.03
C SER A 121 -9.97 -2.59 -1.26
N THR A 122 -8.65 -2.46 -1.47
CA THR A 122 -8.13 -1.95 -2.74
C THR A 122 -8.58 -2.83 -3.90
N ARG A 123 -8.55 -4.16 -3.72
CA ARG A 123 -9.06 -5.12 -4.70
C ARG A 123 -10.55 -4.92 -4.98
N ALA A 124 -11.36 -4.62 -3.98
CA ALA A 124 -12.78 -4.34 -4.18
C ALA A 124 -13.07 -3.01 -4.91
N MET A 125 -12.16 -2.03 -4.86
CA MET A 125 -12.31 -0.74 -5.56
C MET A 125 -11.92 -0.80 -7.05
N VAL A 126 -11.05 -1.74 -7.42
CA VAL A 126 -10.55 -1.92 -8.80
C VAL A 126 -11.59 -2.61 -9.68
N SER A 127 -11.58 -2.27 -10.96
CA SER A 127 -12.44 -2.90 -11.99
C SER A 127 -11.66 -3.50 -13.16
N ASP A 128 -10.39 -3.14 -13.35
CA ASP A 128 -9.54 -3.71 -14.41
C ASP A 128 -8.97 -5.08 -13.99
N GLN A 129 -9.29 -6.13 -14.76
CA GLN A 129 -8.79 -7.50 -14.54
C GLN A 129 -7.25 -7.60 -14.54
N THR A 130 -6.57 -6.75 -15.29
CA THR A 130 -5.10 -6.68 -15.31
C THR A 130 -4.56 -6.21 -13.97
N VAL A 131 -5.22 -5.21 -13.37
CA VAL A 131 -4.84 -4.63 -12.07
C VAL A 131 -5.15 -5.62 -10.95
N HIS A 132 -6.25 -6.39 -11.06
CA HIS A 132 -6.50 -7.50 -10.14
C HIS A 132 -5.36 -8.54 -10.13
N LYS A 133 -4.84 -8.93 -11.30
CA LYS A 133 -3.70 -9.86 -11.38
C LYS A 133 -2.43 -9.30 -10.73
N GLN A 134 -2.20 -7.99 -10.85
CA GLN A 134 -1.08 -7.29 -10.21
C GLN A 134 -1.21 -7.29 -8.68
N LEU A 135 -2.40 -6.97 -8.18
CA LEU A 135 -2.75 -7.05 -6.76
C LEU A 135 -2.55 -8.47 -6.21
N ASP A 136 -3.08 -9.48 -6.90
CA ASP A 136 -2.97 -10.87 -6.48
C ASP A 136 -1.48 -11.29 -6.40
N SER A 137 -0.65 -10.85 -7.35
CA SER A 137 0.79 -11.11 -7.32
C SER A 137 1.48 -10.49 -6.11
N ALA A 138 1.17 -9.23 -5.79
CA ALA A 138 1.70 -8.56 -4.60
C ALA A 138 1.19 -9.20 -3.29
N TYR A 139 -0.06 -9.67 -3.27
CA TYR A 139 -0.65 -10.41 -2.16
C TYR A 139 0.14 -11.70 -1.89
N PHE A 140 0.46 -12.46 -2.93
CA PHE A 140 1.30 -13.64 -2.80
C PHE A 140 2.72 -13.31 -2.34
N MET A 141 3.31 -12.20 -2.81
CA MET A 141 4.63 -11.75 -2.31
C MET A 141 4.56 -11.46 -0.80
N PHE A 142 3.55 -10.71 -0.35
CA PHE A 142 3.36 -10.36 1.06
C PHE A 142 3.21 -11.59 1.96
N ILE A 143 2.40 -12.57 1.57
CA ILE A 143 2.19 -13.80 2.34
C ILE A 143 3.38 -14.76 2.29
N LYS A 144 4.18 -14.73 1.22
CA LYS A 144 5.37 -15.58 1.10
C LYS A 144 6.58 -15.02 1.87
N VAL A 145 6.65 -13.72 2.13
CA VAL A 145 7.73 -13.09 2.92
C VAL A 145 7.93 -13.78 4.29
N PRO A 146 6.88 -14.13 5.06
CA PRO A 146 7.01 -14.94 6.28
C PRO A 146 7.73 -16.29 6.09
N ASN A 147 7.63 -16.92 4.91
CA ASN A 147 8.13 -18.28 4.68
C ASN A 147 9.60 -18.34 4.25
N LEU A 148 10.19 -17.23 3.78
CA LEU A 148 11.62 -17.19 3.43
C LEU A 148 12.54 -17.35 4.65
N ASN A 149 12.07 -16.99 5.85
CA ASN A 149 12.83 -17.12 7.10
C ASN A 149 12.66 -18.46 7.83
N ARG A 150 11.89 -19.41 7.28
CA ARG A 150 11.72 -20.74 7.90
C ARG A 150 12.76 -21.76 7.45
N LYS A 151 13.39 -21.60 6.28
CA LYS A 151 14.38 -22.56 5.75
C LYS A 151 15.80 -22.44 6.32
N LYS A 152 16.07 -21.51 7.24
CA LYS A 152 17.42 -21.30 7.84
C LYS A 152 17.52 -21.63 9.33
N ARG A 153 16.47 -22.20 9.96
CA ARG A 153 16.48 -22.53 11.40
C ARG A 153 16.71 -24.02 11.74
N ASP A 154 17.00 -24.86 10.75
CA ASP A 154 17.12 -26.31 10.93
C ASP A 154 18.55 -26.88 10.79
N TRP A 155 19.61 -26.07 11.00
CA TRP A 155 21.00 -26.55 10.82
C TRP A 155 21.99 -26.33 11.98
N ASP A 156 21.54 -25.98 13.19
CA ASP A 156 22.45 -25.87 14.36
C ASP A 156 22.08 -26.84 15.49
N ILE A 157 21.71 -28.07 15.14
CA ILE A 157 21.82 -29.20 16.09
C ILE A 157 22.37 -30.40 15.33
N THR A 158 23.71 -30.48 15.24
CA THR A 158 24.40 -31.73 14.94
C THR A 158 25.45 -31.94 16.02
N ILE A 159 25.11 -32.84 16.96
CA ILE A 159 25.93 -33.58 17.93
C ILE A 159 26.67 -32.74 18.98
#